data_AF-A0A959NRI0-F1
#
_entry.id   AF-A0A959NRI0-F1
#
_cell.length_a   1.000
_cell.length_b   1.000
_cell.length_c   1.000
_cell.angle_alpha   90.00
_cell.angle_beta   90.00
_cell.angle_gamma   90.00
#
_symmetry.space_group_name_H-M   'P 1'
#
loop_
_entity.id
_entity.type
_entity.pdbx_description
1 polymer ?
#
loop_
_entity_poly.entity_id
_entity_poly.type
_entity_poly.pdbx_seq_one_letter_code
_entity_poly.pdbx_strand_id
1 'polypeptide(L)'
;NYSSGQYFTIADGVIWGFFTGFTIYGNDKRNDYRNFAKAYASVDLSGKDDQYFADISAYENIEEFNREKELNRDFNEVYDLTNDNWSWESPAQRKEYRALWSSSETAVNNVRFAVGALILNRIVSSIFAVKAVSAYNKRQSSEVSWNVNFGLNPNPNLPPTLVMNFSQRF
;
A
#
# COMPACT_ATOMS: atom_id res chain seq x y z
N ASN A 1 -15.28 21.20 9.18
CA ASN A 1 -13.87 21.56 9.45
C ASN A 1 -13.00 20.51 8.77
N TYR A 2 -12.24 20.90 7.76
CA TYR A 2 -11.47 19.99 6.88
C TYR A 2 -10.21 19.41 7.56
N SER A 3 -10.03 19.65 8.85
CA SER A 3 -8.77 19.37 9.56
C SER A 3 -8.46 17.87 9.66
N SER A 4 -9.43 16.97 9.50
CA SER A 4 -9.20 15.51 9.53
C SER A 4 -8.73 14.97 8.17
N GLY A 5 -9.22 15.53 7.06
CA GLY A 5 -8.94 15.06 5.70
C GLY A 5 -7.48 15.21 5.30
N GLN A 6 -6.85 16.33 5.69
CA GLN A 6 -5.43 16.59 5.44
C GLN A 6 -4.51 15.51 6.02
N TYR A 7 -4.83 14.93 7.19
CA TYR A 7 -4.00 13.90 7.80
C TYR A 7 -4.04 12.59 6.99
N PHE A 8 -5.21 12.23 6.45
CA PHE A 8 -5.33 11.06 5.57
C PHE A 8 -4.55 11.26 4.27
N THR A 9 -4.53 12.47 3.71
CA THR A 9 -3.73 12.81 2.51
C THR A 9 -2.22 12.77 2.80
N ILE A 10 -1.78 13.31 3.95
CA ILE A 10 -0.38 13.24 4.36
C ILE A 10 0.04 11.77 4.57
N ALA A 11 -0.80 10.99 5.26
CA ALA A 11 -0.57 9.56 5.45
C ALA A 11 -0.46 8.83 4.12
N ASP A 12 -1.36 9.09 3.16
CA ASP A 12 -1.27 8.55 1.80
C ASP A 12 0.10 8.85 1.16
N GLY A 13 0.54 10.10 1.20
CA GLY A 13 1.83 10.51 0.63
C GLY A 13 3.01 9.76 1.25
N VAL A 14 3.03 9.61 2.58
CA VAL A 14 4.07 8.86 3.29
C VAL A 14 4.04 7.38 2.91
N ILE A 15 2.86 6.76 2.88
CA ILE A 15 2.74 5.34 2.53
C ILE A 15 3.14 5.09 1.07
N TRP A 16 2.78 5.98 0.14
CA TRP A 16 3.27 5.93 -1.24
C TRP A 16 4.79 6.09 -1.34
N GLY A 17 5.38 6.92 -0.49
CA GLY A 17 6.83 7.02 -0.33
C GLY A 17 7.44 5.68 0.07
N PHE A 18 6.89 5.01 1.08
CA PHE A 18 7.35 3.67 1.48
C PHE A 18 7.16 2.63 0.39
N PHE A 19 5.99 2.59 -0.25
CA PHE A 19 5.69 1.68 -1.36
C PHE A 19 6.75 1.82 -2.46
N THR A 20 7.01 3.05 -2.89
CA THR A 20 7.97 3.35 -3.96
C THR A 20 9.39 3.03 -3.53
N GLY A 21 9.78 3.45 -2.32
CA GLY A 21 11.12 3.20 -1.78
C GLY A 21 11.44 1.72 -1.66
N PHE A 22 10.54 0.91 -1.09
CA PHE A 22 10.74 -0.54 -0.99
C PHE A 22 10.67 -1.25 -2.34
N THR A 23 9.86 -0.76 -3.29
CA THR A 23 9.82 -1.32 -4.66
C THR A 23 11.16 -1.14 -5.36
N ILE A 24 11.73 0.07 -5.31
CA ILE A 24 13.04 0.36 -5.91
C ILE A 24 14.13 -0.46 -5.21
N TYR A 25 14.21 -0.37 -3.88
CA TYR A 25 15.22 -1.08 -3.09
C TYR A 25 15.17 -2.60 -3.29
N GLY A 26 13.97 -3.19 -3.32
CA GLY A 26 13.77 -4.61 -3.58
C GLY A 26 14.25 -5.01 -4.97
N ASN A 27 13.95 -4.21 -5.99
CA ASN A 27 14.41 -4.46 -7.36
C ASN A 27 15.94 -4.33 -7.49
N ASP A 28 16.55 -3.37 -6.81
CA ASP A 28 18.01 -3.22 -6.80
C ASP A 28 18.66 -4.44 -6.16
N LYS A 29 18.17 -4.87 -4.98
CA LYS A 29 18.66 -6.09 -4.31
C LYS A 29 18.41 -7.35 -5.14
N ARG A 30 17.31 -7.38 -5.89
CA ARG A 30 17.01 -8.45 -6.85
C ARG A 30 18.03 -8.54 -7.95
N ASN A 31 18.39 -7.42 -8.54
CA ASN A 31 19.44 -7.36 -9.55
C ASN A 31 20.80 -7.73 -8.96
N ASP A 32 21.11 -7.26 -7.75
CA ASP A 32 22.36 -7.57 -7.05
C ASP A 32 22.53 -9.08 -6.83
N TYR A 33 21.54 -9.76 -6.23
CA TYR A 33 21.68 -11.20 -5.96
C TYR A 33 21.75 -12.00 -7.26
N ARG A 34 20.96 -11.65 -8.29
CA ARG A 34 20.99 -12.34 -9.59
C ARG A 34 22.35 -12.20 -10.26
N ASN A 35 22.90 -10.99 -10.29
CA ASN A 35 24.22 -10.74 -10.85
C ASN A 35 25.33 -11.42 -10.03
N PHE A 36 25.18 -11.47 -8.69
CA PHE A 36 26.11 -12.17 -7.81
C PHE A 36 26.13 -13.67 -8.09
N ALA A 37 24.95 -14.31 -8.21
CA ALA A 37 24.87 -15.73 -8.56
C ALA A 37 25.45 -16.02 -9.96
N LYS A 38 25.23 -15.15 -10.93
CA LYS A 38 25.85 -15.26 -12.25
C LYS A 38 27.38 -15.20 -12.18
N ALA A 39 27.91 -14.28 -11.37
CA ALA A 39 29.35 -14.03 -11.27
C ALA A 39 30.09 -15.12 -10.48
N TYR A 40 29.50 -15.62 -9.39
CA TYR A 40 30.20 -16.46 -8.42
C TYR A 40 29.65 -17.89 -8.30
N ALA A 41 28.50 -18.20 -8.91
CA ALA A 41 27.93 -19.55 -8.93
C ALA A 41 27.65 -20.08 -10.33
N SER A 42 28.12 -19.39 -11.38
CA SER A 42 27.95 -19.76 -12.79
C SER A 42 26.48 -19.92 -13.23
N VAL A 43 25.56 -19.22 -12.57
CA VAL A 43 24.12 -19.28 -12.87
C VAL A 43 23.80 -18.58 -14.20
N ASP A 44 23.05 -19.26 -15.08
CA ASP A 44 22.35 -18.59 -16.19
C ASP A 44 21.06 -17.94 -15.69
N LEU A 45 20.87 -16.66 -16.02
CA LEU A 45 19.69 -15.88 -15.62
C LEU A 45 18.50 -16.10 -16.57
N SER A 46 18.72 -16.68 -17.73
CA SER A 46 17.69 -16.86 -18.76
C SER A 46 16.62 -17.84 -18.31
N GLY A 47 15.35 -17.42 -18.39
CA GLY A 47 14.20 -18.28 -18.13
C GLY A 47 14.03 -18.74 -16.68
N LYS A 48 14.80 -18.21 -15.72
CA LYS A 48 14.73 -18.60 -14.31
C LYS A 48 13.69 -17.81 -13.53
N ASP A 49 12.87 -18.52 -12.78
CA ASP A 49 11.87 -17.94 -11.89
C ASP A 49 12.45 -17.60 -10.51
N ASP A 50 11.62 -17.08 -9.62
CA ASP A 50 12.06 -16.68 -8.26
C ASP A 50 12.28 -17.86 -7.32
N GLN A 51 11.65 -19.02 -7.60
CA GLN A 51 11.85 -20.23 -6.81
C GLN A 51 13.27 -20.76 -7.01
N TYR A 52 13.76 -20.80 -8.24
CA TYR A 52 15.13 -21.19 -8.54
C TYR A 52 16.16 -20.36 -7.75
N PHE A 53 16.00 -19.04 -7.68
CA PHE A 53 16.89 -18.18 -6.89
C PHE A 53 16.73 -18.37 -5.37
N ALA A 54 15.54 -18.77 -4.90
CA ALA A 54 15.32 -19.15 -3.51
C ALA A 54 16.06 -20.45 -3.18
N ASP A 55 16.02 -21.45 -4.06
CA ASP A 55 16.70 -22.73 -3.90
C ASP A 55 18.22 -22.55 -3.89
N ILE A 56 18.78 -21.76 -4.81
CA ILE A 56 20.20 -21.38 -4.81
C ILE A 56 20.64 -20.75 -3.48
N SER A 57 19.74 -20.05 -2.77
CA SER A 57 20.05 -19.44 -1.46
C SER A 57 20.20 -20.45 -0.33
N ALA A 58 19.65 -21.65 -0.51
CA ALA A 58 19.57 -22.69 0.51
C ALA A 58 20.70 -23.71 0.39
N TYR A 59 21.12 -24.07 -0.83
CA TYR A 59 22.04 -25.19 -1.11
C TYR A 59 23.38 -24.72 -1.68
N GLU A 60 24.46 -25.46 -1.40
CA GLU A 60 25.80 -25.14 -1.92
C GLU A 60 25.91 -25.41 -3.43
N ASN A 61 25.19 -26.39 -3.96
CA ASN A 61 25.19 -26.75 -5.37
C ASN A 61 23.91 -27.49 -5.78
N ILE A 62 23.71 -27.62 -7.09
CA ILE A 62 22.55 -28.31 -7.67
C ILE A 62 22.46 -29.79 -7.27
N GLU A 63 23.59 -30.49 -7.12
CA GLU A 63 23.60 -31.90 -6.77
C GLU A 63 23.08 -32.14 -5.35
N GLU A 64 23.40 -31.23 -4.41
CA GLU A 64 22.87 -31.26 -3.05
C GLU A 64 21.35 -31.12 -3.04
N PHE A 65 20.83 -30.12 -3.78
CA PHE A 65 19.39 -29.89 -3.91
C PHE A 65 18.68 -31.09 -4.57
N ASN A 66 19.17 -31.53 -5.73
CA ASN A 66 18.57 -32.63 -6.48
C ASN A 66 18.55 -33.93 -5.66
N ARG A 67 19.63 -34.21 -4.92
CA ARG A 67 19.68 -35.38 -4.04
C ARG A 67 18.62 -35.31 -2.94
N GLU A 68 18.39 -34.14 -2.34
CA GLU A 68 17.33 -33.99 -1.34
C GLU A 68 15.94 -34.25 -1.95
N LYS A 69 15.67 -33.70 -3.14
CA LYS A 69 14.40 -33.93 -3.86
C LYS A 69 14.20 -35.40 -4.22
N GLU A 70 15.23 -36.08 -4.70
CA GLU A 70 15.19 -37.51 -5.00
C GLU A 70 14.92 -38.37 -3.75
N LEU A 71 15.56 -38.05 -2.62
CA LEU A 71 15.34 -38.73 -1.34
C LEU A 71 13.89 -38.58 -0.86
N ASN A 72 13.31 -37.40 -1.08
CA ASN A 72 11.92 -37.09 -0.73
C ASN A 72 10.90 -37.59 -1.77
N ARG A 73 11.36 -38.12 -2.91
CA ARG A 73 10.55 -38.57 -4.07
C ARG A 73 9.84 -37.42 -4.81
N ASP A 74 10.38 -36.21 -4.71
CA ASP A 74 9.89 -35.00 -5.37
C ASP A 74 10.55 -34.83 -6.76
N PHE A 75 10.45 -35.86 -7.61
CA PHE A 75 11.17 -35.92 -8.90
C PHE A 75 10.79 -34.81 -9.88
N ASN A 76 9.62 -34.20 -9.74
CA ASN A 76 9.18 -33.08 -10.58
C ASN A 76 9.87 -31.76 -10.24
N GLU A 77 10.54 -31.68 -9.09
CA GLU A 77 11.27 -30.49 -8.63
C GLU A 77 12.78 -30.59 -8.90
N VAL A 78 13.26 -31.73 -9.41
CA VAL A 78 14.67 -31.93 -9.75
C VAL A 78 15.04 -31.04 -10.95
N TYR A 79 16.13 -30.29 -10.80
CA TYR A 79 16.65 -29.40 -11.83
C TYR A 79 17.56 -30.12 -12.82
N ASP A 80 17.64 -29.62 -14.06
CA ASP A 80 18.53 -30.15 -15.08
C ASP A 80 19.97 -29.68 -14.87
N LEU A 81 20.90 -30.62 -14.67
CA LEU A 81 22.31 -30.32 -14.40
C LEU A 81 23.02 -29.54 -15.51
N THR A 82 22.48 -29.48 -16.73
CA THR A 82 23.10 -28.75 -17.84
C THR A 82 22.61 -27.32 -17.91
N ASN A 83 21.30 -27.11 -17.76
CA ASN A 83 20.66 -25.81 -17.99
C ASN A 83 20.41 -25.01 -16.70
N ASP A 84 20.35 -25.69 -15.55
CA ASP A 84 20.00 -25.12 -14.25
C ASP A 84 21.18 -25.16 -13.26
N ASN A 85 22.41 -25.37 -13.76
CA ASN A 85 23.56 -25.59 -12.90
C ASN A 85 23.89 -24.37 -12.01
N TRP A 86 24.23 -24.64 -10.75
CA TRP A 86 24.91 -23.68 -9.88
C TRP A 86 25.85 -24.40 -8.91
N SER A 87 26.92 -23.73 -8.53
CA SER A 87 27.83 -24.22 -7.48
C SER A 87 28.55 -23.06 -6.83
N TRP A 88 28.38 -22.89 -5.52
CA TRP A 88 29.09 -21.89 -4.74
C TRP A 88 30.52 -22.35 -4.45
N GLU A 89 31.52 -21.48 -4.64
CA GLU A 89 32.91 -21.84 -4.34
C GLU A 89 33.16 -21.94 -2.82
N SER A 90 32.33 -21.25 -2.02
CA SER A 90 32.41 -21.32 -0.56
C SER A 90 31.06 -21.03 0.13
N PRO A 91 30.86 -21.57 1.35
CA PRO A 91 29.69 -21.23 2.17
C PRO A 91 29.57 -19.74 2.49
N ALA A 92 30.68 -19.00 2.46
CA ALA A 92 30.70 -17.56 2.70
C ALA A 92 30.03 -16.79 1.55
N GLN A 93 30.34 -17.14 0.29
CA GLN A 93 29.71 -16.53 -0.89
C GLN A 93 28.20 -16.82 -0.92
N ARG A 94 27.79 -18.05 -0.64
CA ARG A 94 26.35 -18.38 -0.54
C ARG A 94 25.66 -17.57 0.55
N LYS A 95 26.29 -17.38 1.71
CA LYS A 95 25.73 -16.57 2.79
C LYS A 95 25.58 -15.10 2.38
N GLU A 96 26.55 -14.55 1.64
CA GLU A 96 26.46 -13.20 1.08
C GLU A 96 25.31 -13.08 0.08
N TYR A 97 25.20 -14.02 -0.86
CA TYR A 97 24.07 -14.12 -1.77
C TYR A 97 22.73 -14.17 -1.02
N ARG A 98 22.63 -15.04 -0.02
CA ARG A 98 21.42 -15.21 0.80
C ARG A 98 21.03 -13.92 1.52
N ALA A 99 22.01 -13.11 1.95
CA ALA A 99 21.73 -11.82 2.57
C ALA A 99 21.12 -10.82 1.56
N LEU A 100 21.63 -10.79 0.32
CA LEU A 100 21.07 -9.96 -0.76
C LEU A 100 19.65 -10.43 -1.13
N TRP A 101 19.47 -11.74 -1.35
CA TRP A 101 18.18 -12.34 -1.65
C TRP A 101 17.14 -12.08 -0.55
N SER A 102 17.50 -12.34 0.72
CA SER A 102 16.64 -12.08 1.87
C SER A 102 16.26 -10.59 2.00
N SER A 103 17.18 -9.68 1.67
CA SER A 103 16.91 -8.24 1.66
C SER A 103 15.90 -7.84 0.59
N SER A 104 15.99 -8.45 -0.61
CA SER A 104 14.99 -8.30 -1.67
C SER A 104 13.62 -8.80 -1.21
N GLU A 105 13.53 -10.02 -0.68
CA GLU A 105 12.25 -10.60 -0.25
C GLU A 105 11.62 -9.84 0.92
N THR A 106 12.44 -9.33 1.83
CA THR A 106 11.98 -8.44 2.91
C THR A 106 11.38 -7.16 2.35
N ALA A 107 12.01 -6.57 1.34
CA ALA A 107 11.49 -5.37 0.67
C ALA A 107 10.16 -5.65 -0.05
N VAL A 108 10.05 -6.77 -0.76
CA VAL A 108 8.80 -7.21 -1.41
C VAL A 108 7.69 -7.39 -0.37
N ASN A 109 7.97 -7.98 0.79
CA ASN A 109 7.01 -8.08 1.88
C ASN A 109 6.61 -6.70 2.43
N ASN A 110 7.55 -5.77 2.56
CA ASN A 110 7.24 -4.39 2.98
C ASN A 110 6.37 -3.64 1.96
N VAL A 111 6.52 -3.90 0.67
CA VAL A 111 5.60 -3.39 -0.37
C VAL A 111 4.19 -3.89 -0.11
N ARG A 112 4.00 -5.17 0.22
CA ARG A 112 2.67 -5.74 0.55
C ARG A 112 2.06 -5.05 1.77
N PHE A 113 2.86 -4.79 2.82
CA PHE A 113 2.40 -4.03 3.97
C PHE A 113 2.01 -2.59 3.62
N ALA A 114 2.78 -1.91 2.77
CA ALA A 114 2.44 -0.57 2.30
C ALA A 114 1.12 -0.55 1.52
N VAL A 115 0.88 -1.53 0.65
CA VAL A 115 -0.41 -1.70 -0.05
C VAL A 115 -1.55 -1.91 0.94
N GLY A 116 -1.37 -2.77 1.94
CA GLY A 116 -2.36 -2.97 3.00
C GLY A 116 -2.66 -1.68 3.77
N ALA A 117 -1.64 -0.89 4.09
CA ALA A 117 -1.78 0.40 4.76
C ALA A 117 -2.54 1.42 3.89
N LEU A 118 -2.28 1.47 2.57
CA LEU A 118 -3.05 2.32 1.64
C LEU A 118 -4.54 1.97 1.65
N ILE A 119 -4.86 0.68 1.57
CA ILE A 119 -6.25 0.20 1.59
C ILE A 119 -6.92 0.61 2.91
N LEU A 120 -6.26 0.37 4.04
CA LEU A 120 -6.79 0.75 5.35
C LEU A 120 -7.01 2.27 5.46
N ASN A 121 -6.04 3.07 5.03
CA ASN A 121 -6.14 4.53 5.05
C ASN A 121 -7.34 5.01 4.21
N ARG A 122 -7.58 4.39 3.05
CA ARG A 122 -8.74 4.68 2.19
C ARG A 122 -10.07 4.36 2.86
N ILE A 123 -10.19 3.19 3.49
CA ILE A 123 -11.42 2.78 4.18
C ILE A 123 -11.73 3.77 5.32
N VAL A 124 -10.76 4.04 6.18
CA VAL A 124 -10.95 4.94 7.31
C VAL A 124 -11.27 6.36 6.82
N SER A 125 -10.51 6.88 5.86
CA SER A 125 -10.74 8.21 5.27
C SER A 125 -12.16 8.36 4.71
N SER A 126 -12.66 7.38 3.96
CA SER A 126 -14.01 7.42 3.38
C SER A 126 -15.12 7.43 4.43
N ILE A 127 -15.00 6.63 5.50
CA ILE A 127 -15.95 6.65 6.63
C ILE A 127 -16.00 8.05 7.27
N PHE A 128 -14.83 8.64 7.55
CA PHE A 128 -14.77 9.97 8.14
C PHE A 128 -15.32 11.05 7.20
N ALA A 129 -15.06 10.94 5.89
CA ALA A 129 -15.61 11.85 4.89
C ALA A 129 -17.15 11.79 4.85
N VAL A 130 -17.73 10.59 4.81
CA VAL A 130 -19.20 10.40 4.82
C VAL A 130 -19.82 10.97 6.09
N LYS A 131 -19.22 10.71 7.26
CA LYS A 131 -19.69 11.27 8.54
C LYS A 131 -19.63 12.80 8.55
N ALA A 132 -18.55 13.39 8.01
CA ALA A 132 -18.39 14.83 7.93
C ALA A 132 -19.45 15.48 7.02
N VAL A 133 -19.70 14.90 5.84
CA VAL A 133 -20.73 15.36 4.90
C VAL A 133 -22.13 15.19 5.49
N SER A 134 -22.44 14.04 6.09
CA SER A 134 -23.73 13.81 6.74
C SER A 134 -24.01 14.83 7.86
N ALA A 135 -23.02 15.12 8.70
CA ALA A 135 -23.15 16.13 9.75
C ALA A 135 -23.26 17.56 9.20
N TYR A 136 -22.65 17.85 8.05
CA TYR A 136 -22.82 19.13 7.35
C TYR A 136 -24.23 19.27 6.77
N ASN A 137 -24.71 18.26 6.03
CA ASN A 137 -26.04 18.24 5.44
C ASN A 137 -27.15 18.39 6.49
N LYS A 138 -27.01 17.72 7.65
CA LYS A 138 -27.96 17.86 8.76
C LYS A 138 -28.01 19.29 9.31
N ARG A 139 -26.87 19.99 9.37
CA ARG A 139 -26.83 21.39 9.82
C ARG A 139 -27.47 22.32 8.81
N GLN A 140 -27.19 22.13 7.53
CA GLN A 140 -27.78 22.92 6.45
C GLN A 140 -29.31 22.73 6.37
N SER A 141 -29.80 21.50 6.52
CA SER A 141 -31.24 21.22 6.55
C SER A 141 -31.95 21.70 7.82
N SER A 142 -31.19 22.11 8.85
CA SER A 142 -31.73 22.59 10.13
C SER A 142 -31.72 24.13 10.24
N GLU A 143 -31.30 24.86 9.22
CA GLU A 143 -31.47 26.32 9.15
C GLU A 143 -32.93 26.67 8.85
N VAL A 144 -33.82 26.45 9.82
CA VAL A 144 -35.11 27.14 9.84
C VAL A 144 -34.82 28.61 10.18
N SER A 145 -34.70 29.45 9.14
CA SER A 145 -34.55 30.88 9.36
C SER A 145 -35.94 31.51 9.58
N TRP A 146 -36.21 31.97 10.79
CA TRP A 146 -37.39 32.78 11.10
C TRP A 146 -37.07 34.25 10.85
N ASN A 147 -37.83 34.90 9.98
CA ASN A 147 -37.75 36.34 9.78
C ASN A 147 -38.99 37.00 10.40
N VAL A 148 -38.77 37.85 11.40
CA VAL A 148 -39.81 38.61 12.09
C VAL A 148 -39.60 40.09 11.75
N ASN A 149 -40.61 40.72 11.14
CA ASN A 149 -40.58 42.14 10.82
C ASN A 149 -41.73 42.87 11.52
N PHE A 150 -41.42 44.01 12.14
CA PHE A 150 -42.38 44.88 12.80
C PHE A 150 -42.48 46.19 12.01
N GLY A 151 -43.69 46.54 11.59
CA GLY A 151 -43.97 47.77 10.87
C GLY A 151 -45.15 48.51 11.48
N LEU A 152 -45.13 49.83 11.36
CA LEU A 152 -46.32 50.65 11.61
C LEU A 152 -46.99 50.90 10.26
N ASN A 153 -48.30 50.68 10.20
CA ASN A 153 -49.08 51.05 9.01
C ASN A 153 -49.87 52.33 9.32
N PRO A 154 -49.32 53.52 9.00
CA PRO A 154 -50.04 54.77 9.18
C PRO A 154 -51.05 54.92 8.04
N ASN A 155 -52.31 54.59 8.30
CA ASN A 155 -53.41 54.95 7.40
C ASN A 155 -53.99 56.29 7.87
N PRO A 156 -54.05 57.34 7.03
CA PRO A 156 -54.51 58.67 7.44
C PRO A 156 -55.98 58.73 7.90
N ASN A 157 -56.78 57.71 7.61
CA ASN A 157 -58.18 57.61 8.01
C ASN A 157 -58.43 56.59 9.14
N LEU A 158 -57.38 55.98 9.71
CA LEU A 158 -57.48 55.01 10.81
C LEU A 158 -56.38 55.24 11.86
N PRO A 159 -56.60 54.87 13.13
CA PRO A 159 -55.54 54.92 14.13
C PRO A 159 -54.35 54.03 13.73
N PRO A 160 -53.09 54.39 14.07
CA PRO A 160 -51.91 53.63 13.68
C PRO A 160 -51.98 52.19 14.18
N THR A 161 -51.86 51.22 13.28
CA THR A 161 -51.83 49.80 13.64
C THR A 161 -50.41 49.27 13.58
N LEU A 162 -50.01 48.53 14.62
CA LEU A 162 -48.79 47.73 14.60
C LEU A 162 -49.03 46.47 13.77
N VAL A 163 -48.19 46.26 12.77
CA VAL A 163 -48.23 45.07 11.92
C VAL A 163 -47.00 44.23 12.21
N MET A 164 -47.23 42.97 12.55
CA MET A 164 -46.19 41.97 12.73
C MET A 164 -46.27 41.01 11.55
N ASN A 165 -45.17 40.88 10.79
CA ASN A 165 -45.06 39.90 9.72
C ASN A 165 -44.08 38.81 10.13
N PHE A 166 -44.55 37.58 10.03
CA PHE A 166 -43.78 36.39 10.32
C PHE A 166 -43.61 35.60 9.02
N SER A 167 -42.38 35.34 8.63
CA SER A 167 -42.09 34.48 7.48
C SER A 167 -41.08 33.41 7.84
N GLN A 168 -41.38 32.19 7.41
CA GLN A 168 -40.50 31.03 7.50
C GLN A 168 -39.98 30.75 6.10
N ARG A 169 -38.66 30.66 5.94
CA ARG A 169 -38.06 30.07 4.74
C ARG A 169 -37.71 28.62 5.03
N PHE A 170 -38.17 27.74 4.15
CA PHE A 170 -37.78 26.33 4.10
C PHE A 170 -36.72 26.16 3.02
#